data_AF-A0A352CMJ9-F1
#
_entry.id   AF-A0A352CMJ9-F1
#
_cell.length_a   1.000
_cell.length_b   1.000
_cell.length_c   1.000
_cell.angle_alpha   90.00
_cell.angle_beta   90.00
_cell.angle_gamma   90.00
#
_symmetry.space_group_name_H-M   'P 1'
#
loop_
_entity.id
_entity.type
_entity.pdbx_description
1 polymer ?
#
loop_
_entity_poly.entity_id
_entity_poly.type
_entity_poly.pdbx_seq_one_letter_code
_entity_poly.pdbx_strand_id
1 'polypeptide(L)'
;MNPSNKLPDEVLDGINGGVQQRYPDSYMKRAGVTVSKASKGQTVYSTMINGKSVEISQTVANGIADCYGCAGNKQMTDQEKLDLIAQS
;
A
#
# COMPACT_ATOMS: atom_id res chain seq x y z
N MET A 1 -8.67 -15.20 31.31
CA MET A 1 -9.48 -14.26 30.49
C MET A 1 -8.62 -13.86 29.30
N ASN A 2 -8.87 -14.40 28.11
CA ASN A 2 -8.18 -13.97 26.89
C ASN A 2 -9.04 -12.88 26.23
N PRO A 3 -8.57 -11.64 26.09
CA PRO A 3 -9.25 -10.70 25.20
C PRO A 3 -8.99 -11.17 23.77
N SER A 4 -10.03 -11.73 23.14
CA SER A 4 -10.12 -11.82 21.69
C SER A 4 -10.07 -10.40 21.16
N ASN A 5 -8.90 -9.96 20.69
CA ASN A 5 -8.79 -8.80 19.81
C ASN A 5 -9.53 -9.15 18.51
N LYS A 6 -10.84 -8.93 18.51
CA LYS A 6 -11.63 -8.90 17.29
C LYS A 6 -11.06 -7.75 16.46
N LEU A 7 -10.36 -8.10 15.38
CA LEU A 7 -10.09 -7.16 14.30
C LEU A 7 -11.45 -6.57 13.88
N PRO A 8 -11.57 -5.25 13.74
CA PRO A 8 -12.84 -4.63 13.33
C PRO A 8 -13.30 -5.17 11.98
N ASP A 9 -14.60 -5.39 11.83
CA ASP A 9 -15.26 -6.00 10.66
C ASP A 9 -15.01 -5.26 9.33
N GLU A 10 -14.32 -4.12 9.33
CA GLU A 10 -13.91 -3.39 8.13
C GLU A 10 -12.73 -4.07 7.37
N VAL A 11 -12.14 -5.14 7.94
CA VAL A 11 -11.15 -5.99 7.24
C VAL A 11 -11.83 -7.05 6.35
N LEU A 12 -13.16 -7.23 6.46
CA LEU A 12 -13.91 -8.30 5.79
C LEU A 12 -14.42 -7.98 4.37
N ASP A 13 -13.98 -6.90 3.73
CA ASP A 13 -14.22 -6.71 2.28
C ASP A 13 -13.19 -7.49 1.40
N GLY A 14 -12.32 -8.28 2.03
CA GLY A 14 -11.25 -9.04 1.38
C GLY A 14 -11.63 -10.40 0.79
N ILE A 15 -12.90 -10.80 0.75
CA ILE A 15 -13.26 -12.14 0.24
C ILE A 15 -13.66 -12.06 -1.24
N ASN A 16 -12.68 -11.82 -2.11
CA ASN A 16 -12.82 -12.17 -3.52
C ASN A 16 -11.45 -12.42 -4.16
N GLY A 17 -10.93 -13.65 -4.01
CA GLY A 17 -10.08 -14.38 -4.98
C GLY A 17 -8.85 -13.72 -5.63
N GLY A 18 -8.41 -12.54 -5.19
CA GLY A 18 -7.26 -11.81 -5.71
C GLY A 18 -6.47 -11.24 -4.54
N VAL A 19 -5.15 -11.26 -4.63
CA VAL A 19 -4.17 -10.90 -3.59
C VAL A 19 -4.69 -9.75 -2.71
N GLN A 20 -5.10 -10.08 -1.48
CA GLN A 20 -5.74 -9.12 -0.58
C GLN A 20 -4.83 -7.90 -0.37
N GLN A 21 -5.38 -6.73 -0.66
CA GLN A 21 -4.73 -5.46 -0.38
C GLN A 21 -4.67 -5.26 1.15
N ARG A 22 -3.47 -5.10 1.70
CA ARG A 22 -3.24 -5.04 3.16
C ARG A 22 -3.78 -3.76 3.80
N TYR A 23 -3.83 -2.67 3.03
CA TYR A 23 -4.26 -1.35 3.49
C TYR A 23 -5.37 -0.78 2.62
N PRO A 24 -6.35 -0.05 3.18
CA PRO A 24 -7.37 0.61 2.38
C PRO A 24 -6.78 1.65 1.43
N ASP A 25 -7.42 1.89 0.27
CA ASP A 25 -6.96 2.82 -0.76
C ASP A 25 -6.69 4.23 -0.22
N SER A 26 -7.50 4.68 0.74
CA SER A 26 -7.33 5.97 1.41
C SER A 26 -6.02 6.07 2.20
N TYR A 27 -5.59 4.97 2.82
CA TYR A 27 -4.33 4.89 3.55
C TYR A 27 -3.14 4.85 2.58
N MET A 28 -3.24 4.02 1.54
CA MET A 28 -2.25 3.96 0.45
C MET A 28 -2.03 5.36 -0.16
N LYS A 29 -3.12 6.07 -0.47
CA LYS A 29 -3.05 7.43 -1.02
C LYS A 29 -2.34 8.41 -0.09
N ARG A 30 -2.60 8.33 1.22
CA ARG A 30 -1.91 9.16 2.22
C ARG A 30 -0.42 8.83 2.34
N ALA A 31 -0.05 7.56 2.17
CA ALA A 31 1.33 7.11 2.12
C ALA A 31 2.06 7.50 0.81
N GLY A 32 1.34 8.07 -0.17
CA GLY A 32 1.91 8.46 -1.47
C GLY A 32 1.84 7.36 -2.53
N VAL A 33 0.98 6.35 -2.32
CA VAL A 33 0.69 5.28 -3.28
C VAL A 33 -0.67 5.50 -3.91
N THR A 34 -0.73 5.53 -5.24
CA THR A 34 -1.97 5.55 -6.00
C THR A 34 -2.34 4.13 -6.39
N VAL A 35 -3.56 3.72 -6.04
CA VAL A 35 -4.15 2.43 -6.37
C VAL A 35 -5.14 2.64 -7.50
N SER A 36 -5.00 1.91 -8.61
CA SER A 36 -5.90 1.96 -9.76
C SER A 36 -6.39 0.57 -10.12
N LYS A 37 -7.69 0.42 -10.36
CA LYS A 37 -8.28 -0.84 -10.84
C LYS A 37 -8.33 -0.80 -12.36
N ALA A 38 -7.49 -1.60 -13.02
CA ALA A 38 -7.51 -1.75 -14.47
C ALA A 38 -8.73 -2.56 -14.92
N SER A 39 -9.12 -2.41 -16.18
CA SER A 39 -10.37 -2.92 -16.77
C SER A 39 -10.59 -4.44 -16.68
N LYS A 40 -9.57 -5.21 -16.30
CA LYS A 40 -9.63 -6.67 -16.10
C LYS A 40 -9.65 -7.08 -14.62
N GLY A 41 -9.91 -6.15 -13.70
CA GLY A 41 -9.85 -6.41 -12.25
C GLY A 41 -8.42 -6.49 -11.70
N GLN A 42 -7.42 -6.16 -12.51
CA GLN A 42 -6.03 -6.07 -12.06
C GLN A 42 -5.83 -4.76 -11.30
N THR A 43 -5.31 -4.85 -10.07
CA THR A 43 -4.90 -3.68 -9.31
C THR A 43 -3.49 -3.26 -9.71
N VAL A 44 -3.33 -2.00 -10.09
CA VAL A 44 -2.06 -1.36 -10.42
C VAL A 44 -1.71 -0.39 -9.30
N TYR A 45 -0.50 -0.50 -8.77
CA TYR A 45 0.02 0.40 -7.75
C TYR A 45 1.06 1.32 -8.39
N SER A 46 1.03 2.60 -8.04
CA SER A 46 2.01 3.57 -8.53
C SER A 46 2.39 4.57 -7.45
N THR A 47 3.58 5.15 -7.54
CA THR A 47 4.02 6.24 -6.66
C THR A 47 4.78 7.29 -7.46
N MET A 48 4.83 8.51 -6.94
CA MET A 48 5.62 9.57 -7.54
C MET A 48 7.08 9.45 -7.10
N ILE A 49 8.00 9.47 -8.06
CA ILE A 49 9.44 9.52 -7.86
C ILE A 49 10.01 10.55 -8.84
N ASN A 50 10.73 11.55 -8.32
CA ASN A 50 11.32 12.65 -9.09
C ASN A 50 10.28 13.34 -10.01
N GLY A 51 9.06 13.53 -9.50
CA GLY A 51 7.96 14.15 -10.26
C GLY A 51 7.34 13.28 -11.36
N LYS A 52 7.70 11.99 -11.46
CA LYS A 52 7.13 11.04 -12.42
C LYS A 52 6.36 9.94 -11.70
N SER A 53 5.24 9.51 -12.30
CA SER A 53 4.51 8.34 -11.81
C SER A 53 5.27 7.07 -12.22
N VAL A 54 5.59 6.23 -11.25
CA VAL A 54 6.29 4.96 -11.42
C VAL A 54 5.36 3.85 -10.93
N GLU A 55 5.12 2.86 -11.78
CA GLU A 55 4.39 1.65 -11.40
C GLU A 55 5.26 0.80 -10.47
N ILE A 56 4.65 0.28 -9.41
CA ILE A 56 5.33 -0.50 -8.37
C ILE A 56 4.56 -1.79 -8.10
N SER A 57 5.26 -2.79 -7.57
CA SER A 57 4.61 -4.01 -7.12
C SER A 57 3.77 -3.77 -5.86
N GLN A 58 2.84 -4.68 -5.58
CA GLN A 58 2.06 -4.65 -4.34
C GLN A 58 2.96 -4.75 -3.09
N THR A 59 4.09 -5.46 -3.18
CA THR A 59 5.07 -5.57 -2.09
C THR A 59 5.67 -4.21 -1.75
N VAL A 60 6.10 -3.46 -2.77
CA VAL A 60 6.62 -2.10 -2.59
C VAL A 60 5.52 -1.18 -2.05
N ALA A 61 4.31 -1.25 -2.60
CA ALA A 61 3.18 -0.45 -2.13
C ALA A 61 2.89 -0.67 -0.63
N ASN A 62 2.88 -1.92 -0.20
CA ASN A 62 2.74 -2.27 1.21
C ASN A 62 3.92 -1.76 2.05
N GLY A 63 5.16 -1.85 1.56
CA GLY A 63 6.34 -1.33 2.26
C GLY A 63 6.28 0.19 2.45
N ILE A 64 5.80 0.93 1.45
CA ILE A 64 5.58 2.38 1.56
C ILE A 64 4.52 2.70 2.62
N ALA A 65 3.42 1.95 2.63
CA ALA A 65 2.36 2.08 3.62
C ALA A 65 2.82 1.71 5.05
N ASP A 66 3.59 0.63 5.21
CA ASP A 66 4.20 0.22 6.47
C ASP A 66 5.10 1.33 7.02
N CYS A 67 5.96 1.91 6.16
CA CYS A 67 6.84 3.02 6.54
C CYS A 67 6.04 4.26 6.97
N TYR A 68 4.99 4.62 6.22
CA TYR A 68 4.12 5.74 6.56
C TYR A 68 3.48 5.58 7.94
N GLY A 69 3.05 4.37 8.32
CA GLY A 69 2.53 4.08 9.66
C GLY A 69 3.60 4.16 10.75
N CYS A 70 4.73 3.48 10.55
CA CYS A 70 5.81 3.41 11.54
C CYS A 70 6.53 4.75 11.75
N ALA A 71 6.65 5.58 10.72
CA ALA A 71 7.33 6.88 10.76
C ALA A 71 6.40 8.03 11.18
N GLY A 72 5.21 7.75 11.72
CA GLY A 72 4.30 8.78 12.25
C GLY A 72 3.60 9.60 11.16
N ASN A 73 3.18 8.98 10.07
CA ASN A 73 2.56 9.61 8.89
C ASN A 73 3.55 10.42 8.01
N LYS A 74 4.84 10.09 8.05
CA LYS A 74 5.83 10.66 7.13
C LYS A 74 5.87 9.84 5.83
N GLN A 75 5.71 10.50 4.69
CA GLN A 75 5.91 9.85 3.40
C GLN A 75 7.39 9.58 3.14
N MET A 76 7.68 8.46 2.47
CA MET A 76 9.03 8.15 1.99
C MET A 76 9.48 9.18 0.96
N THR A 77 10.73 9.56 1.04
CA THR A 77 11.44 10.33 0.02
C THR A 77 11.58 9.52 -1.26
N ASP A 78 11.87 10.20 -2.37
CA ASP A 78 12.05 9.56 -3.67
C ASP A 78 13.23 8.56 -3.65
N GLN A 79 14.29 8.86 -2.90
CA GLN A 79 15.42 7.94 -2.72
C GLN A 79 15.02 6.69 -1.94
N GLU A 80 14.31 6.83 -0.82
CA GLU A 80 13.85 5.68 -0.02
C GLU A 80 12.89 4.79 -0.84
N LYS A 81 12.04 5.38 -1.68
CA LYS A 81 11.16 4.61 -2.59
C LYS A 81 11.97 3.84 -3.62
N LEU A 82 12.99 4.46 -4.22
CA LEU A 82 13.89 3.79 -5.17
C LEU A 82 14.64 2.63 -4.51
N ASP A 83 15.16 2.83 -3.30
CA ASP A 83 15.85 1.80 -2.55
C ASP A 83 14.91 0.62 -2.22
N LEU A 84 13.66 0.90 -1.87
CA LEU A 84 12.64 -0.12 -1.61
C LEU A 84 12.26 -0.91 -2.87
N ILE A 85 12.15 -0.24 -4.01
CA ILE A 85 11.91 -0.88 -5.32
C ILE A 85 13.08 -1.79 -5.68
N ALA A 86 14.32 -1.34 -5.49
CA ALA A 86 15.51 -2.12 -5.79
C ALA A 86 15.68 -3.36 -4.90
N GLN A 87 15.04 -3.39 -3.73
CA GLN A 87 15.05 -4.51 -2.79
C GLN A 87 13.90 -5.52 -3.01
N SER A 88 12.92 -5.21 -3.87
CA SER A 88 11.72 -6.04 -4.10
C SER A 88 11.83 -6.99 -5.28
#